data_AF-A0A811V046-F1
#
_entry.id   AF-A0A811V046-F1
#
_cell.length_a   1.000
_cell.length_b   1.000
_cell.length_c   1.000
_cell.angle_alpha   90.00
_cell.angle_beta   90.00
_cell.angle_gamma   90.00
#
_symmetry.space_group_name_H-M   'P 1'
#
loop_
_entity.id
_entity.type
_entity.pdbx_description
1 polymer ?
#
loop_
_entity_poly.entity_id
_entity_poly.type
_entity_poly.pdbx_seq_one_letter_code
_entity_poly.pdbx_strand_id
1 'polypeptide(L)'
;MCKKHQIFLTIFILSLSLWYVSGQQCNVCQSNSAACINETSFYLCYGGNVPITDQIFHCADGLICSDQPNICFQSNGATVSCGDTSSCGLCNENQVFACTSRNTFAFCFGATRPTDVTGQCPTGRLCDASTQNICVTEVKSTSIICNLETPVATTYDDDTLTL
;
A
#
# COMPACT_ATOMS: atom_id res chain seq x y z
N MET A 1 -48.21 -7.17 9.58
CA MET A 1 -47.36 -6.32 8.72
C MET A 1 -45.94 -6.09 9.28
N CYS A 2 -45.48 -6.87 10.29
CA CYS A 2 -44.19 -6.62 10.98
C CYS A 2 -42.95 -7.28 10.32
N LYS A 3 -43.10 -8.46 9.70
CA LYS A 3 -41.97 -9.22 9.12
C LYS A 3 -41.36 -8.61 7.85
N LYS A 4 -42.18 -7.98 6.99
CA LYS A 4 -41.69 -7.32 5.75
C LYS A 4 -40.86 -6.08 6.04
N HIS A 5 -41.19 -5.33 7.09
CA HIS A 5 -40.43 -4.14 7.49
C HIS A 5 -39.08 -4.52 8.12
N GLN A 6 -39.04 -5.61 8.91
CA GLN A 6 -37.79 -6.13 9.48
C GLN A 6 -36.81 -6.65 8.40
N ILE A 7 -37.32 -7.31 7.36
CA ILE A 7 -36.50 -7.80 6.24
C ILE A 7 -35.93 -6.65 5.39
N PHE A 8 -36.70 -5.59 5.18
CA PHE A 8 -36.20 -4.40 4.46
C PHE A 8 -35.11 -3.66 5.25
N LEU A 9 -35.26 -3.58 6.57
CA LEU A 9 -34.25 -2.95 7.43
C LEU A 9 -32.92 -3.72 7.44
N THR A 10 -32.97 -5.06 7.48
CA THR A 10 -31.76 -5.89 7.47
C THR A 10 -31.03 -5.86 6.14
N ILE A 11 -31.74 -5.82 5.02
CA ILE A 11 -31.14 -5.69 3.67
C ILE A 11 -30.47 -4.32 3.51
N PHE A 12 -31.09 -3.25 4.02
CA PHE A 12 -30.52 -1.90 3.97
C PHE A 12 -29.21 -1.80 4.77
N ILE A 13 -29.18 -2.37 5.98
CA ILE A 13 -27.98 -2.38 6.84
C ILE A 13 -26.85 -3.24 6.23
N LEU A 14 -27.17 -4.39 5.62
CA LEU A 14 -26.17 -5.24 4.96
C LEU A 14 -25.54 -4.59 3.72
N SER A 15 -26.28 -3.73 3.02
CA SER A 15 -25.80 -3.01 1.83
C SER A 15 -24.82 -1.89 2.18
N LEU A 16 -24.96 -1.27 3.36
CA LEU A 16 -24.06 -0.22 3.86
C LEU A 16 -22.70 -0.78 4.31
N SER A 17 -22.64 -2.04 4.78
CA SER A 17 -21.39 -2.65 5.25
C SER A 17 -20.48 -3.16 4.12
N LEU A 18 -20.97 -3.25 2.89
CA LEU A 18 -20.18 -3.71 1.72
C LEU A 18 -19.31 -2.60 1.08
N TRP A 19 -19.44 -1.35 1.53
CA TRP A 19 -18.75 -0.19 0.95
C TRP A 19 -17.55 0.27 1.77
N TYR A 20 -17.37 -0.29 2.97
CA TYR A 20 -16.21 0.01 3.82
C TYR A 20 -15.04 -0.92 3.48
N VAL A 21 -14.58 -0.83 2.23
CA VAL A 21 -13.20 -1.20 1.90
C VAL A 21 -12.42 0.12 1.85
N SER A 22 -12.12 0.68 3.03
CA SER A 22 -11.18 1.78 3.13
C SER A 22 -9.77 1.21 3.08
N GLY A 23 -9.38 0.73 1.89
CA GLY A 23 -7.98 0.66 1.52
C GLY A 23 -7.47 2.07 1.31
N GLN A 24 -6.24 2.36 1.71
CA GLN A 24 -5.67 3.69 1.57
C GLN A 24 -5.43 3.96 0.08
N GLN A 25 -6.35 4.69 -0.55
CA GLN A 25 -6.25 5.04 -1.96
C GLN A 25 -5.35 6.27 -2.14
N CYS A 26 -4.20 6.06 -2.80
CA CYS A 26 -3.36 7.14 -3.30
C CYS A 26 -4.15 8.12 -4.18
N ASN A 27 -3.81 9.41 -4.11
CA ASN A 27 -4.42 10.49 -4.88
C ASN A 27 -5.93 10.66 -4.64
N VAL A 28 -6.46 10.13 -3.54
CA VAL A 28 -7.86 10.29 -3.12
C VAL A 28 -7.91 11.14 -1.87
N CYS A 29 -8.85 12.08 -1.83
CA CYS A 29 -9.06 12.92 -0.66
C CYS A 29 -9.56 12.10 0.53
N GLN A 30 -8.82 12.21 1.64
CA GLN A 30 -9.10 11.49 2.87
C GLN A 30 -9.84 12.38 3.87
N SER A 31 -10.25 11.80 5.00
CA SER A 31 -10.99 12.51 6.06
C SER A 31 -10.23 13.69 6.67
N ASN A 32 -8.89 13.70 6.56
CA ASN A 32 -8.03 14.79 7.02
C ASN A 32 -7.80 15.89 5.97
N SER A 33 -8.59 15.89 4.88
CA SER A 33 -8.48 16.84 3.76
C SER A 33 -7.14 16.82 3.02
N ALA A 34 -6.39 15.72 3.11
CA ALA A 34 -5.22 15.47 2.28
C ALA A 34 -5.48 14.32 1.32
N ALA A 35 -4.82 14.38 0.15
CA ALA A 35 -4.68 13.27 -0.77
C ALA A 35 -3.19 12.94 -0.90
N CYS A 36 -2.76 11.84 -0.28
CA CYS A 36 -1.38 11.40 -0.34
C CYS A 36 -1.01 10.94 -1.75
N ILE A 37 0.09 11.46 -2.29
CA ILE A 37 0.62 11.14 -3.62
C ILE A 37 1.76 10.12 -3.51
N ASN A 38 2.56 10.24 -2.45
CA ASN A 38 3.64 9.34 -2.06
C ASN A 38 3.88 9.43 -0.54
N GLU A 39 4.95 8.80 -0.04
CA GLU A 39 5.21 8.67 1.40
C GLU A 39 5.25 9.98 2.15
N THR A 40 5.70 11.05 1.51
CA THR A 40 5.93 12.34 2.17
C THR A 40 5.20 13.48 1.49
N SER A 41 4.49 13.23 0.39
CA SER A 41 3.91 14.29 -0.45
C SER A 41 2.41 14.13 -0.62
N PHE A 42 1.70 15.26 -0.63
CA PHE A 42 0.24 15.28 -0.70
C PHE A 42 -0.31 16.53 -1.39
N TYR A 43 -1.55 16.41 -1.86
CA TYR A 43 -2.40 17.53 -2.25
C TYR A 43 -3.38 17.86 -1.12
N LEU A 44 -3.83 19.11 -1.05
CA LEU A 44 -4.93 19.51 -0.17
C LEU A 44 -6.27 19.40 -0.90
N CYS A 45 -7.32 19.09 -0.14
CA CYS A 45 -8.67 18.91 -0.67
C CYS A 45 -9.68 19.95 -0.17
N TYR A 46 -9.31 20.83 0.78
CA TYR A 46 -10.19 21.83 1.44
C TYR A 46 -11.60 21.30 1.79
N GLY A 47 -11.70 20.07 2.28
CA GLY A 47 -12.99 19.44 2.64
C GLY A 47 -13.84 18.94 1.47
N GLY A 48 -13.33 19.03 0.23
CA GLY A 48 -13.91 18.39 -0.95
C GLY A 48 -13.38 16.97 -1.17
N ASN A 49 -13.93 16.31 -2.20
CA ASN A 49 -13.53 14.95 -2.61
C ASN A 49 -12.50 14.94 -3.74
N VAL A 50 -12.06 16.11 -4.20
CA VAL A 50 -11.14 16.26 -5.34
C VAL A 50 -9.87 16.98 -4.88
N PRO A 51 -8.67 16.40 -5.10
CA PRO A 51 -7.42 17.04 -4.72
C PRO A 51 -7.12 18.23 -5.61
N ILE A 52 -6.59 19.30 -5.01
CA ILE A 52 -6.14 20.48 -5.75
C ILE A 52 -4.68 20.25 -6.13
N THR A 53 -4.46 20.07 -7.43
CA THR A 53 -3.16 19.68 -7.97
C THR A 53 -2.22 20.85 -8.27
N ASP A 54 -2.64 22.08 -7.95
CA ASP A 54 -1.88 23.31 -8.22
C ASP A 54 -0.62 23.45 -7.36
N GLN A 55 -0.60 22.79 -6.19
CA GLN A 55 0.53 22.83 -5.27
C GLN A 55 0.72 21.47 -4.59
N ILE A 56 1.94 20.96 -4.62
CA ILE A 56 2.36 19.78 -3.86
C ILE A 56 2.89 20.25 -2.50
N PHE A 57 2.39 19.64 -1.44
CA PHE A 57 2.88 19.82 -0.08
C PHE A 57 3.75 18.63 0.32
N HIS A 58 4.74 18.89 1.17
CA HIS A 58 5.66 17.87 1.66
C HIS A 58 5.64 17.85 3.19
N CYS A 59 5.64 16.64 3.75
CA CYS A 59 5.88 16.38 5.15
C CYS A 59 7.36 16.64 5.48
N ALA A 60 7.61 17.16 6.67
CA ALA A 60 8.97 17.34 7.17
C ALA A 60 9.68 15.99 7.35
N ASP A 61 11.01 16.03 7.40
CA ASP A 61 11.83 14.83 7.55
C ASP A 61 11.39 13.96 8.75
N GLY A 62 11.24 12.67 8.50
CA GLY A 62 10.78 11.69 9.50
C GLY A 62 9.26 11.59 9.66
N LEU A 63 8.48 12.38 8.91
CA LEU A 63 7.02 12.28 8.85
C LEU A 63 6.56 11.68 7.53
N ILE A 64 5.48 10.91 7.59
CA ILE A 64 4.81 10.29 6.44
C ILE A 64 3.41 10.85 6.27
N CYS A 65 2.93 10.85 5.03
CA CYS A 65 1.55 11.16 4.70
C CYS A 65 0.64 9.99 5.12
N SER A 66 -0.35 10.31 5.94
CA SER A 66 -1.30 9.35 6.47
C SER A 66 -2.72 9.90 6.42
N ASP A 67 -3.71 9.04 6.69
CA ASP A 67 -5.13 9.39 6.84
C ASP A 67 -5.49 9.84 8.26
N GLN A 68 -4.51 9.92 9.17
CA GLN A 68 -4.67 10.40 10.55
C GLN A 68 -5.15 11.86 10.57
N PRO A 69 -5.74 12.33 11.69
CA PRO A 69 -6.17 13.72 11.84
C PRO A 69 -5.08 14.74 11.51
N ASN A 70 -3.81 14.38 11.77
CA ASN A 70 -2.66 15.11 11.27
C ASN A 70 -2.19 14.48 9.96
N ILE A 71 -2.09 15.29 8.89
CA ILE A 71 -1.67 14.84 7.55
C ILE A 71 -0.30 14.14 7.60
N CYS A 72 0.66 14.80 8.24
CA CYS A 72 2.02 14.31 8.41
C CYS A 72 2.15 13.67 9.80
N PHE A 73 2.43 12.37 9.83
CA PHE A 73 2.48 11.57 11.04
C PHE A 73 3.82 10.84 11.18
N GLN A 74 4.22 10.49 12.40
CA GLN A 74 5.47 9.76 12.64
C GLN A 74 5.39 8.34 12.06
N SER A 75 6.43 7.91 11.34
CA SER A 75 6.50 6.60 10.67
C SER A 75 6.50 5.39 11.63
N ASN A 76 6.61 5.62 12.95
CA ASN A 76 6.68 4.59 14.00
C ASN A 76 5.34 3.84 14.21
N GLY A 77 4.91 3.07 13.20
CA GLY A 77 3.74 2.20 13.23
C GLY A 77 2.49 2.77 12.56
N ALA A 78 2.55 3.95 11.96
CA ALA A 78 1.46 4.48 11.15
C ALA A 78 1.51 3.90 9.73
N THR A 79 0.35 3.46 9.25
CA THR A 79 0.17 3.05 7.85
C THR A 79 0.32 4.26 6.94
N VAL A 80 1.32 4.21 6.06
CA VAL A 80 1.48 5.19 4.99
C VAL A 80 0.29 5.08 4.04
N SER A 81 -0.36 6.21 3.79
CA SER A 81 -1.56 6.32 2.96
C SER A 81 -1.28 6.22 1.45
N CYS A 82 -0.08 6.62 1.03
CA CYS A 82 0.44 6.29 -0.29
C CYS A 82 1.94 6.10 -0.14
N GLY A 83 2.47 4.89 -0.35
CA GLY A 83 3.91 4.67 -0.22
C GLY A 83 4.65 4.57 -1.54
N ASP A 84 5.99 4.53 -1.49
CA ASP A 84 6.77 4.36 -2.71
C ASP A 84 6.50 2.97 -3.28
N THR A 85 6.02 2.92 -4.53
CA THR A 85 5.73 1.68 -5.25
C THR A 85 6.71 1.42 -6.39
N SER A 86 7.66 2.33 -6.61
CA SER A 86 8.67 2.21 -7.67
C SER A 86 9.58 0.98 -7.48
N SER A 87 9.75 0.54 -6.23
CA SER A 87 10.51 -0.65 -5.86
C SER A 87 9.69 -1.95 -5.87
N CYS A 88 8.36 -1.87 -6.04
CA CYS A 88 7.49 -3.04 -6.04
C CYS A 88 7.76 -3.95 -7.22
N GLY A 89 7.96 -5.25 -6.95
CA GLY A 89 8.23 -6.23 -8.00
C GLY A 89 9.62 -6.08 -8.64
N LEU A 90 10.52 -5.30 -8.03
CA LEU A 90 11.93 -5.24 -8.38
C LEU A 90 12.74 -6.02 -7.35
N CYS A 91 13.66 -6.84 -7.85
CA CYS A 91 14.56 -7.57 -6.99
C CYS A 91 15.49 -6.63 -6.26
N ASN A 92 15.76 -6.97 -4.99
CA ASN A 92 16.69 -6.21 -4.17
C ASN A 92 18.10 -6.21 -4.76
N GLU A 93 18.99 -5.40 -4.19
CA GLU A 93 20.38 -5.25 -4.65
C GLU A 93 21.13 -6.58 -4.76
N ASN A 94 20.81 -7.54 -3.87
CA ASN A 94 21.40 -8.88 -3.88
C ASN A 94 20.71 -9.86 -4.85
N GLN A 95 19.66 -9.44 -5.54
CA GLN A 95 18.89 -10.21 -6.51
C GLN A 95 18.33 -11.53 -5.94
N VAL A 96 18.02 -11.55 -4.64
CA VAL A 96 17.51 -12.76 -3.94
C VAL A 96 16.00 -12.76 -3.91
N PHE A 97 15.38 -11.62 -3.62
CA PHE A 97 13.93 -11.49 -3.52
C PHE A 97 13.47 -10.06 -3.85
N ALA A 98 12.19 -9.91 -4.13
CA ALA A 98 11.49 -8.65 -4.34
C ALA A 98 10.28 -8.57 -3.40
N CYS A 99 9.98 -7.37 -2.89
CA CYS A 99 8.69 -7.12 -2.26
C CYS A 99 7.64 -6.86 -3.34
N THR A 100 6.55 -7.62 -3.32
CA THR A 100 5.45 -7.50 -4.30
C THR A 100 4.26 -6.74 -3.74
N SER A 101 4.10 -6.71 -2.41
CA SER A 101 3.15 -5.87 -1.67
C SER A 101 3.71 -5.56 -0.28
N ARG A 102 2.92 -4.86 0.56
CA ARG A 102 3.30 -4.48 1.93
C ARG A 102 3.69 -5.69 2.79
N ASN A 103 3.11 -6.86 2.53
CA ASN A 103 3.37 -8.09 3.27
C ASN A 103 3.63 -9.32 2.38
N THR A 104 3.85 -9.16 1.07
CA THR A 104 4.18 -10.29 0.18
C THR A 104 5.49 -10.05 -0.54
N PHE A 105 6.15 -11.15 -0.89
CA PHE A 105 7.42 -11.15 -1.58
C PHE A 105 7.50 -12.30 -2.59
N ALA A 106 8.48 -12.22 -3.47
CA ALA A 106 8.76 -13.23 -4.47
C ALA A 106 10.27 -13.40 -4.67
N PHE A 107 10.72 -14.60 -5.04
CA PHE A 107 12.15 -14.91 -5.20
C PHE A 107 12.68 -14.56 -6.58
N CYS A 108 13.92 -14.09 -6.64
CA CYS A 108 14.55 -13.55 -7.84
C CYS A 108 15.64 -14.43 -8.44
N PHE A 109 16.29 -15.28 -7.64
CA PHE A 109 17.34 -16.22 -8.09
C PHE A 109 18.43 -15.60 -9.01
N GLY A 110 18.85 -14.36 -8.75
CA GLY A 110 19.86 -13.65 -9.55
C GLY A 110 19.30 -12.81 -10.71
N ALA A 111 17.98 -12.70 -10.86
CA ALA A 111 17.34 -11.82 -11.83
C ALA A 111 16.98 -10.46 -11.24
N THR A 112 16.70 -9.47 -12.11
CA THR A 112 16.18 -8.15 -11.72
C THR A 112 14.67 -8.14 -11.50
N ARG A 113 13.96 -9.17 -11.98
CA ARG A 113 12.53 -9.38 -11.78
C ARG A 113 12.27 -10.70 -11.05
N PRO A 114 11.30 -10.74 -10.13
CA PRO A 114 10.99 -11.94 -9.38
C PRO A 114 10.26 -12.98 -10.22
N THR A 115 10.43 -14.24 -9.82
CA THR A 115 9.69 -15.41 -10.29
C THR A 115 8.32 -15.52 -9.62
N ASP A 116 7.51 -16.50 -10.03
CA ASP A 116 6.21 -16.79 -9.43
C ASP A 116 6.31 -17.53 -8.08
N VAL A 117 7.52 -17.82 -7.60
CA VAL A 117 7.73 -18.39 -6.27
C VAL A 117 7.56 -17.28 -5.24
N THR A 118 6.36 -17.22 -4.65
CA THR A 118 5.95 -16.18 -3.72
C THR A 118 5.93 -16.64 -2.27
N GLY A 119 5.92 -15.67 -1.35
CA GLY A 119 5.72 -15.88 0.07
C GLY A 119 5.02 -14.68 0.70
N GLN A 120 4.52 -14.88 1.92
CA GLN A 120 3.82 -13.87 2.68
C GLN A 120 4.47 -13.71 4.06
N CYS A 121 4.66 -12.47 4.48
CA CYS A 121 5.12 -12.13 5.80
C CYS A 121 4.04 -12.42 6.86
N PRO A 122 4.44 -12.92 8.05
CA PRO A 122 3.51 -13.14 9.15
C PRO A 122 2.77 -11.86 9.55
N THR A 123 1.62 -12.02 10.22
CA THR A 123 0.82 -10.90 10.73
C THR A 123 1.67 -9.92 11.54
N GLY A 124 1.56 -8.63 11.25
CA GLY A 124 2.32 -7.58 11.91
C GLY A 124 3.76 -7.42 11.41
N ARG A 125 4.14 -8.08 10.31
CA ARG A 125 5.43 -7.89 9.64
C ARG A 125 5.25 -7.35 8.22
N LEU A 126 6.24 -6.58 7.79
CA LEU A 126 6.30 -5.91 6.50
C LEU A 126 7.45 -6.48 5.67
N CYS A 127 7.29 -6.48 4.35
CA CYS A 127 8.38 -6.83 3.44
C CYS A 127 9.35 -5.65 3.30
N ASP A 128 10.64 -5.88 3.54
CA ASP A 128 11.70 -4.86 3.39
C ASP A 128 12.83 -5.35 2.50
N ALA A 129 12.92 -4.80 1.30
CA ALA A 129 13.92 -5.14 0.30
C ALA A 129 15.31 -4.56 0.59
N SER A 130 15.45 -3.66 1.58
CA SER A 130 16.74 -3.07 1.96
C SER A 130 17.60 -3.99 2.84
N THR A 131 17.02 -5.05 3.39
CA THR A 131 17.70 -5.92 4.36
C THR A 131 17.80 -7.36 3.87
N GLN A 132 18.65 -8.17 4.51
CA GLN A 132 18.68 -9.62 4.31
C GLN A 132 17.45 -10.32 4.90
N ASN A 133 16.77 -9.70 5.87
CA ASN A 133 15.56 -10.24 6.48
C ASN A 133 14.35 -9.79 5.67
N ILE A 134 13.71 -10.72 4.97
CA ILE A 134 12.55 -10.41 4.11
C ILE A 134 11.43 -9.73 4.91
N CYS A 135 11.12 -10.25 6.12
CA CYS A 135 9.99 -9.79 6.92
C CYS A 135 10.45 -9.14 8.22
N VAL A 136 10.25 -7.82 8.33
CA VAL A 136 10.67 -6.99 9.48
C VAL A 136 9.47 -6.45 10.25
N THR A 137 9.68 -6.10 11.52
CA THR A 137 8.67 -5.45 12.39
C THR A 137 8.82 -3.95 12.45
N GLU A 138 9.99 -3.42 12.09
CA GLU A 138 10.33 -2.00 12.17
C GLU A 138 10.89 -1.53 10.84
N VAL A 139 10.39 -0.37 10.39
CA VAL A 139 10.85 0.31 9.17
C VAL A 139 11.91 1.34 9.56
N LYS A 140 13.03 1.35 8.85
CA LYS A 140 14.13 2.30 9.03
C LYS A 140 14.07 3.38 7.96
N SER A 141 14.82 4.46 8.15
CA SER A 141 14.94 5.52 7.12
C SER A 141 15.54 5.03 5.79
N THR A 142 16.21 3.88 5.79
CA THR A 142 16.79 3.24 4.60
C THR A 142 15.93 2.08 4.07
N SER A 143 14.77 1.82 4.66
CA SER A 143 13.92 0.70 4.28
C SER A 143 13.34 0.92 2.88
N ILE A 144 13.30 -0.16 2.10
CA ILE A 144 12.70 -0.18 0.77
C ILE A 144 11.47 -1.06 0.87
N ILE A 145 10.32 -0.42 1.10
CA ILE A 145 9.04 -1.09 1.33
C ILE A 145 8.18 -0.97 0.08
N CYS A 146 7.61 -2.08 -0.38
CA CYS A 146 6.57 -2.04 -1.39
C CYS A 146 5.22 -1.74 -0.73
N ASN A 147 4.75 -0.50 -0.78
CA ASN A 147 3.53 -0.08 -0.10
C ASN A 147 2.24 -0.31 -0.91
N LEU A 148 2.12 -1.47 -1.56
CA LEU A 148 0.87 -1.91 -2.21
C LEU A 148 0.07 -2.81 -1.29
N GLU A 149 -1.26 -2.71 -1.35
CA GLU A 149 -2.16 -3.66 -0.66
C GLU A 149 -2.17 -5.02 -1.36
N THR A 150 -2.19 -5.00 -2.69
CA THR A 150 -2.20 -6.21 -3.52
C THR A 150 -0.84 -6.46 -4.17
N PRO A 151 -0.41 -7.73 -4.33
CA PRO A 151 0.84 -8.05 -5.00
C PRO A 151 0.86 -7.57 -6.46
N VAL A 152 1.99 -7.00 -6.89
CA VAL A 152 2.29 -6.82 -8.32
C VAL A 152 2.43 -8.19 -8.99
N ALA A 153 1.89 -8.31 -10.20
CA ALA A 153 2.06 -9.51 -11.02
C ALA A 153 3.55 -9.78 -11.28
N THR A 154 3.99 -10.99 -10.95
CA THR A 154 5.32 -11.49 -11.31
C THR A 154 5.33 -11.77 -12.81
N THR A 155 6.37 -11.31 -13.51
CA THR A 155 6.50 -11.56 -14.95
C THR A 155 7.32 -12.81 -15.15
N TYR A 156 6.66 -13.96 -15.04
CA TYR A 156 7.05 -15.07 -15.89
C TYR A 156 6.47 -14.76 -17.28
N ASP A 157 7.25 -14.08 -18.13
CA ASP A 157 6.98 -14.18 -19.55
C ASP A 157 7.23 -15.66 -19.89
N ASP A 158 6.14 -16.42 -20.02
CA ASP A 158 6.08 -17.67 -20.77
C ASP A 158 6.36 -17.37 -22.25
N ASP A 159 7.58 -16.93 -22.55
CA ASP A 159 8.12 -16.88 -23.89
C ASP A 159 9.23 -17.92 -23.97
N THR A 160 8.84 -19.19 -24.00
CA THR A 160 9.60 -20.29 -24.61
C THR A 160 8.84 -21.61 -24.54
N LEU A 161 7.88 -21.82 -25.45
CA LEU A 161 7.58 -23.15 -26.02
C LEU A 161 6.67 -23.03 -27.27
N THR A 162 7.21 -22.41 -28.31
CA THR A 162 6.85 -22.78 -29.69
C THR A 162 8.14 -23.14 -30.44
N LEU A 163 8.52 -24.41 -30.35
CA LEU A 163 9.39 -25.09 -31.32
C LEU A 163 8.57 -26.16 -32.02
#